data_AF-A0A1Q7T0Z3-F1
#
_entry.id   AF-A0A1Q7T0Z3-F1
#
_cell.length_a   1.000
_cell.length_b   1.000
_cell.length_c   1.000
_cell.angle_alpha   90.00
_cell.angle_beta   90.00
_cell.angle_gamma   90.00
#
_symmetry.space_group_name_H-M   'P 1'
#
loop_
_entity.id
_entity.type
_entity.pdbx_description
1 polymer ?
#
loop_
_entity_poly.entity_id
_entity_poly.type
_entity_poly.pdbx_seq_one_letter_code
_entity_poly.pdbx_strand_id
1 'polypeptide(L)'
;MQSTERRQAIIVLDFGSQYSRLITRRVRECHVYSELVPAHTTLAQLRQNPHLDIKGFILSGGPSSVYDEQAPLCDPAILQSGLPVLGICYGMHLLAQQLGGHVAHSSGQREYGPATIEVLPEAANDRQAFRIFEGINISPTQTDPLGQPFSAAPLRLPVWMSHGDSVDVLPDGFVVLASTESVPVAAMANSRGMVGLQFHPEVTHTPQGKQIIRNFLYRICGCEPGWTASSVIEEVTAQISQQVGAERVICGLSGGVDSAVAALLVHEAVGNQQLTCVFVDTGCLRAGERDQVVDTFSVHLHIPLVVVDARERFLARLANVIDPEQKRRIIGEEFIRVFEEEAGRLEEQGGPITFLAQGTLYPDVIESTSHDTASTATRIKTHHNVGGLPEDMSLKLVEPLRLLFKDEVREIGSALGLPEEWVWRHPFPGPGLAIRIIGAVDEQRLATLRAADAIVIEEIRRAGIYRELGQAFAVLTPLQSVGVMGDYRTYANVIAVRAVTTGDFMTADWARISPDTLGRISNRIVNEVPGVNRVVYDITSKPPATIEWE
;
A
#
# COMPACT_ATOMS: atom_id res chain seq x y z
N MET A 1 -31.47 15.34 -2.02
CA MET A 1 -30.68 16.43 -1.42
C MET A 1 -29.24 15.96 -1.46
N GLN A 2 -28.45 16.44 -2.42
CA GLN A 2 -27.01 16.11 -2.47
C GLN A 2 -26.39 16.63 -1.17
N SER A 3 -25.71 15.77 -0.42
CA SER A 3 -24.77 16.22 0.61
C SER A 3 -23.80 17.17 -0.09
N THR A 4 -24.00 18.46 0.15
CA THR A 4 -23.19 19.57 -0.38
C THR A 4 -22.06 19.88 0.60
N GLU A 5 -21.71 18.92 1.46
CA GLU A 5 -20.66 19.09 2.45
C GLU A 5 -19.32 19.04 1.74
N ARG A 6 -18.61 20.17 1.79
CA ARG A 6 -17.22 20.23 1.35
C ARG A 6 -16.39 19.34 2.26
N ARG A 7 -15.62 18.43 1.67
CA ARG A 7 -14.73 17.57 2.43
C ARG A 7 -13.52 18.35 2.89
N GLN A 8 -13.20 18.28 4.18
CA GLN A 8 -11.95 18.82 4.70
C GLN A 8 -10.77 18.08 4.04
N ALA A 9 -9.84 18.84 3.47
CA ALA A 9 -8.74 18.28 2.69
C ALA A 9 -7.40 18.91 3.06
N ILE A 10 -6.36 18.07 3.04
CA ILE A 10 -4.96 18.49 3.06
C ILE A 10 -4.35 18.21 1.69
N ILE A 11 -3.78 19.25 1.08
CA ILE A 11 -3.15 19.12 -0.22
C ILE A 11 -1.66 18.85 -0.03
N VAL A 12 -1.17 17.74 -0.57
CA VAL A 12 0.24 17.39 -0.57
C VAL A 12 0.83 17.76 -1.94
N LEU A 13 1.77 18.70 -1.96
CA LEU A 13 2.48 19.11 -3.17
C LEU A 13 3.73 18.25 -3.35
N ASP A 14 3.84 17.54 -4.47
CA ASP A 14 4.95 16.65 -4.79
C ASP A 14 6.09 17.38 -5.52
N PHE A 15 7.21 17.53 -4.83
CA PHE A 15 8.48 18.07 -5.33
C PHE A 15 9.46 16.98 -5.78
N GLY A 16 8.99 15.74 -5.97
CA GLY A 16 9.78 14.62 -6.47
C GLY A 16 10.38 13.73 -5.37
N SER A 17 9.79 13.74 -4.17
CA SER A 17 10.22 12.83 -3.09
C SER A 17 9.75 11.41 -3.36
N GLN A 18 10.62 10.44 -3.08
CA GLN A 18 10.27 9.02 -3.06
C GLN A 18 9.19 8.69 -2.01
N TYR A 19 8.98 9.58 -1.03
CA TYR A 19 8.08 9.41 0.11
C TYR A 19 6.78 10.22 0.02
N SER A 20 6.54 11.00 -1.05
CA SER A 20 5.33 11.85 -1.16
C SER A 20 4.02 11.07 -1.02
N ARG A 21 3.99 9.82 -1.52
CA ARG A 21 2.86 8.90 -1.34
C ARG A 21 2.64 8.51 0.12
N LEU A 22 3.71 8.33 0.90
CA LEU A 22 3.62 8.01 2.33
C LEU A 22 3.03 9.18 3.13
N ILE A 23 3.35 10.43 2.78
CA ILE A 23 2.75 11.61 3.42
C ILE A 23 1.23 11.55 3.28
N THR A 24 0.73 11.38 2.04
CA THR A 24 -0.70 11.29 1.73
C THR A 24 -1.36 10.18 2.53
N ARG A 25 -0.75 8.99 2.56
CA ARG A 25 -1.20 7.85 3.37
C ARG A 25 -1.26 8.17 4.86
N ARG A 26 -0.23 8.78 5.45
CA ARG A 26 -0.19 9.11 6.89
C ARG A 26 -1.26 10.12 7.30
N VAL A 27 -1.63 11.04 6.41
CA VAL A 27 -2.75 11.96 6.65
C VAL A 27 -4.07 11.20 6.71
N ARG A 28 -4.30 10.25 5.79
CA ARG A 28 -5.52 9.44 5.77
C ARG A 28 -5.61 8.41 6.88
N GLU A 29 -4.49 7.83 7.31
CA GLU A 29 -4.40 7.02 8.54
C GLU A 29 -4.77 7.81 9.80
N CYS A 30 -4.77 9.14 9.72
CA CYS A 30 -5.25 10.02 10.77
C CYS A 30 -6.71 10.41 10.56
N HIS A 31 -7.48 9.78 9.66
CA HIS A 31 -8.88 10.08 9.35
C HIS A 31 -9.13 11.49 8.78
N VAL A 32 -8.16 12.04 8.06
CA VAL A 32 -8.30 13.29 7.31
C VAL A 32 -8.04 13.01 5.83
N TYR A 33 -8.89 13.51 4.93
CA TYR A 33 -8.69 13.32 3.50
C TYR A 33 -7.49 14.13 3.00
N SER A 34 -6.76 13.55 2.06
CA SER A 34 -5.63 14.19 1.41
C SER A 34 -5.52 13.82 -0.06
N GLU A 35 -4.94 14.72 -0.84
CA GLU A 35 -4.70 14.54 -2.26
C GLU A 35 -3.26 14.93 -2.59
N LEU A 36 -2.60 14.09 -3.39
CA LEU A 36 -1.26 14.36 -3.90
C LEU A 36 -1.37 15.06 -5.25
N VAL A 37 -0.77 16.24 -5.37
CA VAL A 37 -0.79 17.05 -6.59
C VAL A 37 0.63 17.45 -7.00
N PRO A 38 0.90 17.72 -8.29
CA PRO A 38 2.22 18.19 -8.74
C PRO A 38 2.62 19.52 -8.09
N ALA A 39 3.92 19.72 -7.83
CA ALA A 39 4.47 20.96 -7.24
C ALA A 39 4.00 22.28 -7.89
N HIS A 40 3.80 22.29 -9.21
CA HIS A 40 3.38 23.48 -9.96
C HIS A 40 1.87 23.79 -9.87
N THR A 41 1.12 22.99 -9.09
CA THR A 41 -0.33 23.19 -8.91
C THR A 41 -0.59 24.47 -8.13
N THR A 42 -1.37 25.38 -8.72
CA THR A 42 -1.67 26.69 -8.14
C THR A 42 -2.85 26.64 -7.16
N LEU A 43 -2.89 27.59 -6.22
CA LEU A 43 -4.03 27.77 -5.31
C LEU A 43 -5.33 28.02 -6.08
N ALA A 44 -5.25 28.73 -7.21
CA ALA A 44 -6.40 29.01 -8.06
C ALA A 44 -6.99 27.73 -8.66
N GLN A 45 -6.15 26.81 -9.16
CA GLN A 45 -6.60 25.51 -9.67
C GLN A 45 -7.25 24.67 -8.57
N LEU A 46 -6.65 24.60 -7.37
CA LEU A 46 -7.20 23.83 -6.26
C LEU A 46 -8.57 24.36 -5.80
N ARG A 47 -8.76 25.68 -5.80
CA ARG A 47 -10.03 26.32 -5.44
C ARG A 47 -11.14 26.14 -6.49
N GLN A 48 -10.83 25.65 -7.70
CA GLN A 48 -11.86 25.31 -8.69
C GLN A 48 -12.65 24.07 -8.31
N ASN A 49 -12.13 23.21 -7.43
CA ASN A 49 -12.86 22.04 -6.95
C ASN A 49 -13.83 22.45 -5.82
N PRO A 50 -15.15 22.53 -6.07
CA PRO A 50 -16.11 23.01 -5.09
C PRO A 50 -16.31 22.03 -3.92
N HIS A 51 -15.84 20.79 -4.05
CA HIS A 51 -15.99 19.73 -3.07
C HIS A 51 -14.90 19.74 -1.99
N LEU A 52 -13.83 20.53 -2.16
CA LEU A 52 -12.73 20.59 -1.21
C LEU A 52 -12.85 21.82 -0.29
N ASP A 53 -12.77 21.57 1.01
CA ASP A 53 -12.52 22.56 2.05
C ASP A 53 -11.06 22.42 2.51
N ILE A 54 -10.16 23.14 1.83
CA ILE A 54 -8.72 23.03 2.06
C ILE A 54 -8.37 23.60 3.44
N LYS A 55 -7.85 22.75 4.32
CA LYS A 55 -7.45 23.12 5.69
C LYS A 55 -5.97 23.42 5.85
N GLY A 56 -5.13 22.97 4.91
CA GLY A 56 -3.70 23.20 4.95
C GLY A 56 -2.96 22.47 3.83
N PHE A 57 -1.66 22.74 3.76
CA PHE A 57 -0.77 22.21 2.72
C PHE A 57 0.41 21.46 3.34
N ILE A 58 0.88 20.41 2.65
CA ILE A 58 2.15 19.76 2.95
C ILE A 58 3.04 19.86 1.71
N LEU A 59 4.21 20.47 1.85
CA LEU A 59 5.24 20.54 0.81
C LEU A 59 6.19 19.35 1.02
N SER A 60 6.22 18.40 0.08
CA SER A 60 7.05 17.21 0.21
C SER A 60 8.54 17.53 0.13
N GLY A 61 9.36 16.51 0.41
CA GLY A 61 10.78 16.54 0.05
C GLY A 61 11.00 16.52 -1.47
N GLY A 62 12.26 16.55 -1.87
CA GLY A 62 12.72 16.49 -3.25
C GLY A 62 14.25 16.34 -3.30
N PRO A 63 14.82 15.88 -4.43
CA PRO A 63 16.26 15.67 -4.56
C PRO A 63 17.05 16.94 -4.87
N SER A 64 16.39 18.01 -5.31
CA SER A 64 17.00 19.27 -5.76
C SER A 64 17.46 20.14 -4.59
N SER A 65 18.36 21.08 -4.87
CA SER A 65 18.53 22.27 -4.03
C SER A 65 17.53 23.36 -4.42
N VAL A 66 17.13 24.21 -3.48
CA VAL A 66 16.19 25.31 -3.74
C VAL A 66 16.78 26.42 -4.62
N TYR A 67 18.10 26.45 -4.81
CA TYR A 67 18.81 27.41 -5.66
C TYR A 67 19.21 26.86 -7.03
N ASP A 68 18.89 25.59 -7.33
CA ASP A 68 19.10 25.04 -8.67
C ASP A 68 18.26 25.81 -9.70
N GLU A 69 18.75 26.00 -10.92
CA GLU A 69 18.05 26.79 -11.97
C GLU A 69 16.64 26.27 -12.29
N GLN A 70 16.42 24.96 -12.13
CA GLN A 70 15.14 24.28 -12.39
C GLN A 70 14.49 23.76 -11.11
N ALA A 71 14.88 24.30 -9.96
CA ALA A 71 14.31 23.95 -8.66
C ALA A 71 12.78 24.14 -8.68
N PRO A 72 11.99 23.10 -8.36
CA PRO A 72 10.54 23.21 -8.36
C PRO A 72 10.07 24.13 -7.22
N LEU A 73 9.29 25.16 -7.55
CA LEU A 73 8.77 26.14 -6.59
C LEU A 73 7.29 25.92 -6.27
N CYS A 74 6.88 26.37 -5.09
CA CYS A 74 5.48 26.42 -4.68
C CYS A 74 4.86 27.75 -5.16
N ASP A 75 3.58 27.71 -5.52
CA ASP A 75 2.79 28.92 -5.81
C ASP A 75 2.80 29.85 -4.58
N PRO A 76 3.34 31.09 -4.69
CA PRO A 76 3.38 32.03 -3.57
C PRO A 76 2.00 32.32 -2.97
N ALA A 77 0.92 32.20 -3.75
CA ALA A 77 -0.44 32.38 -3.25
C ALA A 77 -0.82 31.35 -2.17
N ILE A 78 -0.22 30.16 -2.20
CA ILE A 78 -0.42 29.12 -1.17
C ILE A 78 0.15 29.60 0.17
N LEU A 79 1.39 30.10 0.17
CA LEU A 79 2.04 30.64 1.37
C LEU A 79 1.35 31.91 1.90
N GLN A 80 0.70 32.67 1.01
CA GLN A 80 -0.05 33.89 1.35
C GLN A 80 -1.52 33.63 1.72
N SER A 81 -2.00 32.39 1.57
CA SER A 81 -3.42 32.05 1.73
C SER A 81 -3.95 32.20 3.16
N GLY A 82 -3.04 32.26 4.15
CA GLY A 82 -3.36 32.23 5.57
C GLY A 82 -3.67 30.83 6.12
N LEU A 83 -3.60 29.79 5.28
CA LEU A 83 -3.74 28.40 5.71
C LEU A 83 -2.40 27.84 6.22
N PRO A 84 -2.41 26.91 7.19
CA PRO A 84 -1.21 26.22 7.66
C PRO A 84 -0.44 25.48 6.56
N VAL A 85 0.88 25.44 6.70
CA VAL A 85 1.79 24.79 5.75
C VAL A 85 2.84 23.96 6.50
N LEU A 86 3.00 22.70 6.14
CA LEU A 86 4.08 21.84 6.63
C LEU A 86 5.08 21.58 5.51
N GLY A 87 6.30 22.08 5.61
CA GLY A 87 7.41 21.74 4.73
C GLY A 87 8.24 20.59 5.28
N ILE A 88 8.49 19.56 4.46
CA ILE A 88 9.31 18.40 4.84
C ILE A 88 10.55 18.36 3.95
N CYS A 89 11.74 18.31 4.55
CA CYS A 89 13.04 18.31 3.88
C CYS A 89 13.15 19.47 2.86
N TYR A 90 13.13 19.20 1.55
CA TYR A 90 13.07 20.24 0.51
C TYR A 90 11.93 21.25 0.72
N GLY A 91 10.75 20.78 1.13
CA GLY A 91 9.62 21.66 1.43
C GLY A 91 9.91 22.66 2.56
N MET A 92 10.74 22.28 3.55
CA MET A 92 11.21 23.19 4.58
C MET A 92 12.19 24.24 4.01
N HIS A 93 13.10 23.82 3.14
CA HIS A 93 14.04 24.72 2.46
C HIS A 93 13.30 25.74 1.59
N LEU A 94 12.29 25.28 0.85
CA LEU A 94 11.47 26.11 -0.01
C LEU A 94 10.67 27.13 0.81
N LEU A 95 10.10 26.68 1.93
CA LEU A 95 9.42 27.56 2.89
C LEU A 95 10.39 28.63 3.43
N ALA A 96 11.64 28.26 3.74
CA ALA A 96 12.64 29.20 4.22
C ALA A 96 12.99 30.24 3.15
N GLN A 97 13.36 29.78 1.95
CA GLN A 97 13.80 30.62 0.84
C GLN A 97 12.70 31.59 0.37
N GLN A 98 11.48 31.09 0.11
CA GLN A 98 10.39 31.91 -0.42
C GLN A 98 9.84 32.94 0.58
N LEU A 99 10.16 32.78 1.87
CA LEU A 99 9.78 33.72 2.94
C LEU A 99 10.95 34.63 3.38
N GLY A 100 12.06 34.65 2.63
CA GLY A 100 13.17 35.58 2.84
C GLY A 100 14.26 35.08 3.80
N GLY A 101 14.23 33.81 4.19
CA GLY A 101 15.36 33.14 4.86
C GLY A 101 16.46 32.76 3.87
N HIS A 102 17.45 32.02 4.36
CA HIS A 102 18.57 31.50 3.56
C HIS A 102 18.77 30.01 3.83
N VAL A 103 19.19 29.28 2.80
CA VAL A 103 19.53 27.87 2.87
C VAL A 103 20.99 27.72 2.47
N ALA A 104 21.83 27.28 3.39
CA ALA A 104 23.21 26.97 3.08
C ALA A 104 23.29 25.58 2.44
N HIS A 105 24.09 25.45 1.39
CA HIS A 105 24.64 24.14 1.03
C HIS A 105 25.50 23.64 2.19
N SER A 106 25.26 22.42 2.68
CA SER A 106 26.11 21.90 3.75
C SER A 106 27.55 21.79 3.24
N SER A 107 28.45 22.53 3.88
CA SER A 107 29.89 22.50 3.62
C SER A 107 30.59 21.32 4.33
N GLY A 108 29.84 20.36 4.88
CA GLY A 108 30.31 19.25 5.71
C GLY A 108 29.67 17.88 5.44
N GLN A 109 29.58 17.05 6.50
CA GLN A 109 29.00 15.71 6.45
C GLN A 109 27.50 15.79 6.19
N ARG A 110 27.04 15.11 5.14
CA ARG A 110 25.61 15.00 4.83
C ARG A 110 24.98 13.98 5.79
N GLU A 111 23.90 14.36 6.49
CA GLU A 111 23.14 13.44 7.34
C GLU A 111 22.11 12.68 6.48
N TYR A 112 22.48 11.47 6.09
CA TYR A 112 21.57 10.50 5.48
C TYR A 112 21.38 9.33 6.44
N GLY A 113 20.14 9.12 6.89
CA GLY A 113 19.77 7.98 7.72
C GLY A 113 19.34 8.36 9.14
N PRO A 114 19.49 7.44 10.11
CA PRO A 114 19.05 7.66 11.48
C PRO A 114 19.81 8.81 12.15
N ALA A 115 19.07 9.74 12.72
CA ALA A 115 19.60 10.83 13.54
C ALA A 115 18.76 10.98 14.81
N THR A 116 19.27 11.74 15.78
CA THR A 116 18.51 12.13 16.97
C THR A 116 18.42 13.65 17.00
N ILE A 117 17.19 14.17 16.94
CA ILE A 117 16.96 15.61 17.16
C ILE A 117 16.78 15.86 18.66
N GLU A 118 17.21 17.03 19.09
CA GLU A 118 16.95 17.60 20.41
C GLU A 118 15.94 18.74 20.25
N VAL A 119 14.76 18.57 20.86
CA VAL A 119 13.72 19.60 20.89
C VAL A 119 14.12 20.63 21.95
N LEU A 120 14.24 21.89 21.53
CA LEU A 120 14.76 22.97 22.35
C LEU A 120 13.78 23.32 23.48
N PRO A 121 14.22 23.37 24.75
CA PRO A 121 13.33 23.74 25.85
C PRO A 121 12.67 25.11 25.68
N GLU A 122 13.37 26.07 25.07
CA GLU A 122 12.89 27.43 24.84
C GLU A 122 11.75 27.46 23.81
N ALA A 123 11.70 26.47 22.91
CA ALA A 123 10.63 26.35 21.92
C ALA A 123 9.26 26.16 22.58
N ALA A 124 9.21 25.54 23.76
CA ALA A 124 7.97 25.36 24.52
C ALA A 124 7.38 26.68 25.05
N ASN A 125 8.16 27.78 25.09
CA ASN A 125 7.67 29.10 25.50
C ASN A 125 6.73 29.71 24.45
N ASP A 126 6.94 29.42 23.17
CA ASP A 126 5.99 29.77 22.11
C ASP A 126 5.01 28.61 21.90
N ARG A 127 3.90 28.67 22.65
CA ARG A 127 2.87 27.63 22.58
C ARG A 127 2.27 27.46 21.18
N GLN A 128 2.25 28.50 20.34
CA GLN A 128 1.69 28.38 18.99
C GLN A 128 2.66 27.65 18.04
N ALA A 129 3.95 27.99 18.11
CA ALA A 129 4.98 27.31 17.33
C ALA A 129 5.19 25.85 17.80
N PHE A 130 5.07 25.59 19.11
CA PHE A 130 5.33 24.26 19.70
C PHE A 130 4.25 23.21 19.44
N ARG A 131 3.07 23.58 18.90
CA ARG A 131 1.93 22.66 18.73
C ARG A 131 2.27 21.39 17.95
N ILE A 132 3.27 21.44 17.06
CA ILE A 132 3.74 20.29 16.28
C ILE A 132 4.33 19.17 17.16
N PHE A 133 4.98 19.51 18.28
CA PHE A 133 5.58 18.55 19.21
C PHE A 133 4.74 18.29 20.48
N GLU A 134 3.58 18.93 20.60
CA GLU A 134 2.74 18.84 21.80
C GLU A 134 2.25 17.40 22.07
N GLY A 135 2.47 16.91 23.29
CA GLY A 135 2.09 15.56 23.71
C GLY A 135 3.06 14.45 23.29
N ILE A 136 4.19 14.77 22.66
CA ILE A 136 5.26 13.81 22.38
C ILE A 136 6.17 13.71 23.61
N ASN A 137 6.22 12.53 24.24
CA ASN A 137 7.01 12.27 25.44
C ASN A 137 7.93 11.06 25.22
N ILE A 138 9.22 11.21 24.83
CA ILE A 138 10.25 10.19 25.16
C ILE A 138 11.64 10.83 25.26
N SER A 139 12.30 10.62 26.42
CA SER A 139 13.75 10.72 26.62
C SER A 139 14.37 9.34 26.37
N PRO A 140 15.36 9.16 25.47
CA PRO A 140 16.03 7.89 25.22
C PRO A 140 16.89 7.36 26.39
N THR A 141 16.85 7.99 27.57
CA THR A 141 17.60 7.56 28.76
C THR A 141 16.67 7.33 29.95
N GLN A 142 15.85 6.28 29.91
CA GLN A 142 15.29 5.65 31.12
C GLN A 142 15.36 4.13 31.01
N THR A 143 16.58 3.61 30.96
CA THR A 143 16.94 2.37 31.66
C THR A 143 18.05 2.70 32.65
N ASP A 144 17.70 3.48 33.68
CA ASP A 144 18.43 3.48 34.94
C ASP A 144 17.61 2.61 35.92
N PRO A 145 18.18 1.53 36.52
CA PRO A 145 17.47 0.67 37.47
C PRO A 145 17.04 1.38 38.76
N LEU A 146 17.44 2.65 38.96
CA LEU A 146 17.16 3.40 40.18
C LEU A 146 16.26 4.59 39.86
N GLY A 147 14.95 4.34 39.91
CA GLY A 147 13.91 5.31 39.63
C GLY A 147 14.12 6.66 40.33
N GLN A 148 14.34 7.72 39.55
CA GLN A 148 14.14 9.09 39.97
C GLN A 148 13.09 9.77 39.08
N PRO A 149 12.15 10.53 39.66
CA PRO A 149 11.13 11.26 38.93
C PRO A 149 11.63 12.64 38.47
N PHE A 150 11.20 13.04 37.27
CA PHE A 150 11.29 14.37 36.62
C PHE A 150 12.66 15.09 36.69
N SER A 151 13.43 14.97 35.59
CA SER A 151 14.66 15.73 35.36
C SER A 151 14.63 16.44 34.00
N ALA A 152 15.18 17.66 33.99
CA ALA A 152 15.33 18.66 32.94
C ALA A 152 16.16 18.24 31.71
N ALA A 153 16.06 16.98 31.27
CA ALA A 153 16.72 16.53 30.04
C ALA A 153 15.91 16.98 28.81
N PRO A 154 16.57 17.48 27.76
CA PRO A 154 15.90 17.92 26.55
C PRO A 154 15.25 16.73 25.84
N LEU A 155 14.05 16.95 25.28
CA LEU A 155 13.29 15.91 24.60
C LEU A 155 14.05 15.48 23.35
N ARG A 156 14.43 14.20 23.26
CA ARG A 156 15.23 13.67 22.16
C ARG A 156 14.44 12.67 21.34
N LEU A 157 14.33 12.91 20.04
CA LEU A 157 13.51 12.10 19.14
C LEU A 157 14.38 11.42 18.09
N PRO A 158 14.31 10.09 17.95
CA PRO A 158 14.90 9.41 16.80
C PRO A 158 14.12 9.78 15.53
N VAL A 159 14.84 10.20 14.50
CA VAL A 159 14.26 10.64 13.23
C VAL A 159 15.06 10.11 12.05
N TRP A 160 14.47 10.18 10.86
CA TRP A 160 15.14 9.88 9.61
C TRP A 160 15.48 11.16 8.83
N MET A 161 16.78 11.47 8.76
CA MET A 161 17.32 12.60 7.98
C MET A 161 17.66 12.16 6.56
N SER A 162 17.48 13.07 5.59
CA SER A 162 17.88 12.81 4.20
C SER A 162 18.12 14.12 3.44
N HIS A 163 19.16 14.87 3.81
CA HIS A 163 19.43 16.16 3.19
C HIS A 163 20.92 16.50 3.06
N GLY A 164 21.24 17.32 2.06
CA GLY A 164 22.55 17.94 1.88
C GLY A 164 22.58 19.45 2.15
N ASP A 165 21.42 20.10 2.20
CA ASP A 165 21.28 21.53 2.45
C ASP A 165 20.63 21.77 3.82
N SER A 166 20.86 22.92 4.44
CA SER A 166 20.30 23.27 5.74
C SER A 166 19.94 24.74 5.83
N VAL A 167 18.83 25.06 6.49
CA VAL A 167 18.47 26.45 6.79
C VAL A 167 19.46 27.04 7.81
N ASP A 168 20.06 28.17 7.49
CA ASP A 168 21.00 28.90 8.35
C ASP A 168 20.47 30.30 8.75
N VAL A 169 19.62 30.91 7.92
CA VAL A 169 18.87 32.13 8.27
C VAL A 169 17.37 31.83 8.24
N LEU A 170 16.72 31.98 9.39
CA LEU A 170 15.28 31.80 9.51
C LEU A 170 14.51 32.94 8.81
N PRO A 171 13.34 32.64 8.22
CA PRO A 171 12.41 33.68 7.80
C PRO A 171 11.85 34.47 8.99
N ASP A 172 11.38 35.68 8.72
CA ASP A 172 10.79 36.54 9.74
C ASP A 172 9.63 35.85 10.48
N GLY A 173 9.67 35.92 11.81
CA GLY A 173 8.65 35.35 12.70
C GLY A 173 8.74 33.84 12.91
N PHE A 174 9.75 33.16 12.35
CA PHE A 174 10.03 31.76 12.68
C PHE A 174 10.93 31.66 13.91
N VAL A 175 10.76 30.56 14.64
CA VAL A 175 11.64 30.14 15.74
C VAL A 175 12.16 28.73 15.46
N VAL A 176 13.36 28.42 15.95
CA VAL A 176 13.90 27.06 15.93
C VAL A 176 13.17 26.24 16.99
N LEU A 177 12.71 25.05 16.61
CA LEU A 177 12.06 24.11 17.51
C LEU A 177 12.97 22.95 17.92
N ALA A 178 13.85 22.50 17.02
CA ALA A 178 14.74 21.38 17.26
C ALA A 178 16.03 21.49 16.45
N SER A 179 17.10 20.86 16.93
CA SER A 179 18.41 20.78 16.28
C SER A 179 19.00 19.36 16.36
N THR A 180 20.01 19.06 15.55
CA THR A 180 20.92 17.91 15.78
C THR A 180 22.31 18.43 16.15
N GLU A 181 23.28 17.52 16.32
CA GLU A 181 24.69 17.90 16.53
C GLU A 181 25.26 18.65 15.32
N SER A 182 24.84 18.31 14.10
CA SER A 182 25.36 18.92 12.87
C SER A 182 24.40 19.88 12.16
N VAL A 183 23.11 19.86 12.51
CA VAL A 183 22.05 20.66 11.88
C VAL A 183 21.40 21.60 12.91
N PRO A 184 21.76 22.90 12.91
CA PRO A 184 21.22 23.87 13.87
C PRO A 184 19.70 24.07 13.78
N VAL A 185 19.13 23.92 12.58
CA VAL A 185 17.70 24.08 12.33
C VAL A 185 17.12 22.78 11.77
N ALA A 186 16.86 21.82 12.65
CA ALA A 186 16.22 20.54 12.28
C ALA A 186 14.68 20.66 12.24
N ALA A 187 14.12 21.62 12.96
CA ALA A 187 12.72 22.01 12.85
C ALA A 187 12.54 23.50 13.14
N MET A 188 11.63 24.15 12.43
CA MET A 188 11.26 25.55 12.62
C MET A 188 9.74 25.74 12.50
N ALA A 189 9.18 26.74 13.16
CA ALA A 189 7.78 27.10 12.97
C ALA A 189 7.50 28.57 13.27
N ASN A 190 6.34 29.07 12.84
CA ASN A 190 5.82 30.38 13.21
C ASN A 190 4.40 30.30 13.81
N SER A 191 3.92 31.43 14.34
CA SER A 191 2.59 31.56 14.94
C SER A 191 1.43 31.44 13.94
N ARG A 192 1.69 31.45 12.63
CA ARG A 192 0.68 31.26 11.57
C ARG A 192 0.46 29.79 11.21
N GLY A 193 1.10 28.85 11.91
CA GLY A 193 0.98 27.42 11.63
C GLY A 193 1.79 26.98 10.40
N MET A 194 2.82 27.75 10.02
CA MET A 194 3.82 27.28 9.07
C MET A 194 4.92 26.56 9.83
N VAL A 195 5.21 25.32 9.44
CA VAL A 195 6.16 24.42 10.10
C VAL A 195 7.11 23.87 9.05
N GLY A 196 8.41 23.85 9.33
CA GLY A 196 9.44 23.19 8.54
C GLY A 196 10.11 22.09 9.34
N LEU A 197 10.21 20.89 8.78
CA LEU A 197 10.91 19.75 9.36
C LEU A 197 12.00 19.28 8.40
N GLN A 198 13.23 19.14 8.88
CA GLN A 198 14.35 18.69 8.07
C GLN A 198 14.36 17.18 7.86
N PHE A 199 13.67 16.45 8.73
CA PHE A 199 13.52 14.99 8.74
C PHE A 199 12.16 14.55 8.19
N HIS A 200 12.02 13.25 7.92
CA HIS A 200 10.82 12.64 7.36
C HIS A 200 9.90 12.05 8.44
N PRO A 201 8.80 12.72 8.86
CA PRO A 201 7.83 12.15 9.80
C PRO A 201 6.93 11.07 9.17
N GLU A 202 6.93 10.91 7.85
CA GLU A 202 6.06 9.96 7.14
C GLU A 202 6.58 8.52 7.15
N VAL A 203 7.88 8.34 7.37
CA VAL A 203 8.55 7.02 7.37
C VAL A 203 8.50 6.36 8.75
N THR A 204 8.47 5.03 8.77
CA THR A 204 8.46 4.22 10.00
C THR A 204 9.70 4.40 10.86
N HIS A 205 10.83 4.80 10.25
CA HIS A 205 12.08 5.09 10.94
C HIS A 205 12.01 6.30 11.88
N THR A 206 10.98 7.15 11.74
CA THR A 206 10.65 8.23 12.69
C THR A 206 9.46 7.76 13.55
N PRO A 207 9.67 7.15 14.73
CA PRO A 207 8.61 6.44 15.46
C PRO A 207 7.44 7.35 15.87
N GLN A 208 7.73 8.61 16.20
CA GLN A 208 6.74 9.63 16.58
C GLN A 208 6.17 10.38 15.37
N GLY A 209 6.58 10.02 14.15
CA GLY A 209 6.20 10.72 12.93
C GLY A 209 4.69 10.78 12.70
N LYS A 210 3.97 9.70 13.00
CA LYS A 210 2.50 9.69 12.97
C LYS A 210 1.88 10.70 13.94
N GLN A 211 2.45 10.87 15.14
CA GLN A 211 1.97 11.84 16.12
C GLN A 211 2.28 13.28 15.69
N ILE A 212 3.43 13.53 15.05
CA ILE A 212 3.81 14.83 14.48
C ILE A 212 2.81 15.24 13.39
N ILE A 213 2.52 14.34 12.44
CA ILE A 213 1.53 14.58 11.38
C ILE A 213 0.15 14.80 12.01
N ARG A 214 -0.26 13.97 12.97
CA ARG A 214 -1.52 14.14 13.72
C ARG A 214 -1.62 15.52 14.38
N ASN A 215 -0.55 16.01 14.99
CA ASN A 215 -0.52 17.33 15.60
C ASN A 215 -0.69 18.45 14.56
N PHE A 216 -0.03 18.35 13.40
CA PHE A 216 -0.25 19.30 12.31
C PHE A 216 -1.73 19.32 11.88
N LEU A 217 -2.32 18.15 11.64
CA LEU A 217 -3.71 18.03 11.17
C LEU A 217 -4.73 18.58 12.18
N TYR A 218 -4.68 18.09 13.41
CA TYR A 218 -5.75 18.37 14.39
C TYR A 218 -5.51 19.64 15.18
N ARG A 219 -4.26 19.91 15.57
CA ARG A 219 -3.95 21.09 16.36
C ARG A 219 -3.77 22.27 15.42
N ILE A 220 -2.94 22.16 14.40
CA ILE A 220 -2.56 23.33 13.58
C ILE A 220 -3.62 23.63 12.52
N CYS A 221 -4.04 22.64 11.72
CA CYS A 221 -5.06 22.84 10.68
C CYS A 221 -6.50 22.85 11.21
N GLY A 222 -6.74 22.32 12.42
CA GLY A 222 -8.09 22.22 12.99
C GLY A 222 -8.98 21.26 12.20
N CYS A 223 -8.41 20.23 11.58
CA CYS A 223 -9.18 19.19 10.91
C CYS A 223 -10.01 18.38 11.91
N GLU A 224 -11.09 17.78 11.42
CA GLU A 224 -11.93 16.83 12.13
C GLU A 224 -11.77 15.42 11.50
N PRO A 225 -11.93 14.34 12.28
CA PRO A 225 -11.81 12.97 11.79
C PRO A 225 -13.04 12.59 10.95
N GLY A 226 -13.15 13.15 9.75
CA GLY A 226 -14.29 12.92 8.84
C GLY A 226 -14.04 11.82 7.80
N TRP A 227 -12.79 11.39 7.61
CA TRP A 227 -12.43 10.36 6.63
C TRP A 227 -12.40 8.98 7.31
N THR A 228 -13.56 8.31 7.29
CA THR A 228 -13.79 7.01 7.92
C THR A 228 -14.27 5.99 6.89
N ALA A 229 -14.17 4.69 7.21
CA ALA A 229 -14.68 3.64 6.32
C ALA A 229 -16.16 3.86 5.97
N SER A 230 -17.01 4.20 6.95
CA SER A 230 -18.44 4.46 6.73
C SER A 230 -18.70 5.63 5.80
N SER A 231 -18.04 6.77 6.02
CA SER A 231 -18.21 7.95 5.14
C SER A 231 -17.74 7.68 3.72
N VAL A 232 -16.65 6.90 3.57
CA VAL A 232 -16.14 6.49 2.25
C VAL A 232 -17.12 5.54 1.56
N ILE A 233 -17.69 4.57 2.28
CA ILE A 233 -18.69 3.65 1.74
C ILE A 233 -19.91 4.44 1.22
N GLU A 234 -20.48 5.33 2.03
CA GLU A 234 -21.65 6.14 1.63
C GLU A 234 -21.38 6.97 0.38
N GLU A 235 -20.21 7.61 0.30
CA GLU A 235 -19.84 8.42 -0.84
C GLU A 235 -19.62 7.59 -2.11
N VAL A 236 -18.80 6.53 -2.01
CA VAL A 236 -18.45 5.69 -3.16
C VAL A 236 -19.70 4.98 -3.69
N THR A 237 -20.57 4.49 -2.80
CA THR A 237 -21.84 3.86 -3.21
C THR A 237 -22.78 4.84 -3.92
N ALA A 238 -22.86 6.10 -3.45
CA ALA A 238 -23.63 7.13 -4.12
C ALA A 238 -23.06 7.47 -5.52
N GLN A 239 -21.74 7.55 -5.66
CA GLN A 239 -21.07 7.77 -6.95
C GLN A 239 -21.33 6.61 -7.92
N ILE A 240 -21.20 5.37 -7.46
CA ILE A 240 -21.50 4.17 -8.27
C ILE A 240 -22.97 4.19 -8.71
N SER A 241 -23.90 4.44 -7.78
CA SER A 241 -25.33 4.49 -8.08
C SER A 241 -25.65 5.52 -9.16
N GLN A 242 -25.01 6.70 -9.10
CA GLN A 242 -25.16 7.75 -10.10
C GLN A 242 -24.55 7.37 -11.44
N GLN A 243 -23.36 6.74 -11.43
CA GLN A 243 -22.65 6.34 -12.65
C GLN A 243 -23.38 5.21 -13.38
N VAL A 244 -23.82 4.19 -12.64
CA VAL A 244 -24.42 2.96 -13.18
C VAL A 244 -25.90 3.14 -13.51
N GLY A 245 -26.63 3.94 -12.71
CA GLY A 245 -28.06 4.11 -12.88
C GLY A 245 -28.79 2.77 -12.79
N ALA A 246 -29.55 2.41 -13.84
CA ALA A 246 -30.29 1.15 -13.94
C ALA A 246 -29.58 0.09 -14.80
N GLU A 247 -28.35 0.34 -15.25
CA GLU A 247 -27.60 -0.57 -16.11
C GLU A 247 -26.97 -1.73 -15.31
N ARG A 248 -26.62 -2.82 -15.99
CA ARG A 248 -26.01 -4.01 -15.34
C ARG A 248 -24.50 -3.87 -15.22
N VAL A 249 -23.95 -4.43 -14.15
CA VAL A 249 -22.53 -4.45 -13.81
C VAL A 249 -22.05 -5.88 -13.67
N ILE A 250 -20.93 -6.20 -14.34
CA ILE A 250 -20.20 -7.45 -14.13
C ILE A 250 -18.94 -7.18 -13.31
N CYS A 251 -18.58 -8.09 -12.40
CA CYS A 251 -17.38 -7.97 -11.59
C CYS A 251 -16.59 -9.29 -11.60
N GLY A 252 -15.32 -9.23 -11.99
CA GLY A 252 -14.41 -10.36 -11.88
C GLY A 252 -13.86 -10.52 -10.46
N LEU A 253 -14.21 -11.61 -9.79
CA LEU A 253 -13.65 -11.96 -8.49
C LEU A 253 -12.37 -12.77 -8.68
N SER A 254 -11.27 -12.27 -8.13
CA SER A 254 -9.97 -12.95 -8.16
C SER A 254 -9.66 -13.75 -6.89
N GLY A 255 -10.51 -13.65 -5.86
CA GLY A 255 -10.23 -14.20 -4.52
C GLY A 255 -9.33 -13.30 -3.64
N GLY A 256 -8.92 -12.14 -4.16
CA GLY A 256 -8.18 -11.12 -3.40
C GLY A 256 -9.10 -10.14 -2.66
N VAL A 257 -8.54 -9.44 -1.66
CA VAL A 257 -9.29 -8.45 -0.87
C VAL A 257 -9.80 -7.28 -1.73
N ASP A 258 -9.05 -6.84 -2.75
CA ASP A 258 -9.45 -5.66 -3.53
C ASP A 258 -10.67 -5.94 -4.40
N SER A 259 -10.68 -7.05 -5.13
CA SER A 259 -11.84 -7.46 -5.94
C SER A 259 -13.06 -7.78 -5.06
N ALA A 260 -12.84 -8.34 -3.87
CA ALA A 260 -13.89 -8.60 -2.90
C ALA A 260 -14.55 -7.31 -2.39
N VAL A 261 -13.74 -6.33 -1.98
CA VAL A 261 -14.25 -5.04 -1.47
C VAL A 261 -14.87 -4.21 -2.58
N ALA A 262 -14.31 -4.25 -3.79
CA ALA A 262 -14.92 -3.61 -4.96
C ALA A 262 -16.31 -4.21 -5.26
N ALA A 263 -16.43 -5.54 -5.25
CA ALA A 263 -17.73 -6.22 -5.43
C ALA A 263 -18.73 -5.85 -4.33
N LEU A 264 -18.29 -5.76 -3.07
CA LEU A 264 -19.14 -5.35 -1.94
C LEU A 264 -19.64 -3.91 -2.08
N LEU A 265 -18.77 -2.96 -2.47
CA LEU A 265 -19.17 -1.56 -2.68
C LEU A 265 -20.16 -1.41 -3.85
N VAL A 266 -19.93 -2.14 -4.95
CA VAL A 266 -20.87 -2.14 -6.07
C VAL A 266 -22.18 -2.81 -5.67
N HIS A 267 -22.14 -3.91 -4.94
CA HIS A 267 -23.33 -4.59 -4.41
C HIS A 267 -24.15 -3.66 -3.52
N GLU A 268 -23.51 -2.95 -2.59
CA GLU A 268 -24.18 -1.99 -1.70
C GLU A 268 -24.83 -0.84 -2.50
N ALA A 269 -24.24 -0.44 -3.63
CA ALA A 269 -24.75 0.62 -4.48
C ALA A 269 -25.95 0.21 -5.36
N VAL A 270 -25.89 -0.96 -6.01
CA VAL A 270 -26.85 -1.34 -7.07
C VAL A 270 -27.64 -2.61 -6.79
N GLY A 271 -27.27 -3.35 -5.74
CA GLY A 271 -27.93 -4.59 -5.32
C GLY A 271 -27.83 -5.77 -6.29
N ASN A 272 -28.49 -6.85 -5.92
CA ASN A 272 -28.43 -8.15 -6.60
C ASN A 272 -29.02 -8.19 -8.01
N GLN A 273 -29.87 -7.24 -8.36
CA GLN A 273 -30.53 -7.23 -9.68
C GLN A 273 -29.61 -6.71 -10.79
N GLN A 274 -28.64 -5.87 -10.44
CA GLN A 274 -27.75 -5.21 -11.39
C GLN A 274 -26.34 -5.81 -11.37
N LEU A 275 -25.85 -6.28 -10.22
CA LEU A 275 -24.52 -6.87 -10.11
C LEU A 275 -24.53 -8.38 -10.38
N THR A 276 -23.59 -8.84 -11.19
CA THR A 276 -23.21 -10.25 -11.30
C THR A 276 -21.70 -10.41 -11.12
N CYS A 277 -21.29 -11.17 -10.12
CA CYS A 277 -19.89 -11.53 -9.92
C CYS A 277 -19.55 -12.80 -10.71
N VAL A 278 -18.37 -12.84 -11.32
CA VAL A 278 -17.83 -14.01 -12.01
C VAL A 278 -16.52 -14.41 -11.34
N PHE A 279 -16.43 -15.66 -10.91
CA PHE A 279 -15.22 -16.27 -10.39
C PHE A 279 -14.78 -17.41 -11.30
N VAL A 280 -13.56 -17.32 -11.82
CA VAL A 280 -13.00 -18.32 -12.73
C VAL A 280 -12.01 -19.20 -11.95
N ASP A 281 -12.35 -20.48 -11.80
CA ASP A 281 -11.43 -21.49 -11.28
C ASP A 281 -10.46 -21.91 -12.40
N THR A 282 -9.28 -21.31 -12.36
CA THR A 282 -8.19 -21.56 -13.32
C THR A 282 -7.47 -22.88 -13.05
N GLY A 283 -7.76 -23.57 -11.95
CA GLY A 283 -7.00 -24.74 -11.51
C GLY A 283 -5.62 -24.40 -10.95
N CYS A 284 -5.29 -23.12 -10.78
CA CYS A 284 -4.03 -22.68 -10.16
C CYS A 284 -4.25 -22.03 -8.77
N LEU A 285 -5.41 -22.26 -8.15
CA LEU A 285 -5.78 -21.73 -6.84
C LEU A 285 -5.20 -22.53 -5.67
N ARG A 286 -5.18 -21.93 -4.46
CA ARG A 286 -4.81 -22.58 -3.21
C ARG A 286 -5.83 -23.66 -2.82
N ALA A 287 -5.44 -24.54 -1.90
CA ALA A 287 -6.33 -25.59 -1.39
C ALA A 287 -7.58 -24.97 -0.74
N GLY A 288 -8.77 -25.43 -1.13
CA GLY A 288 -10.06 -24.96 -0.58
C GLY A 288 -10.45 -23.53 -0.96
N GLU A 289 -9.68 -22.83 -1.80
CA GLU A 289 -9.94 -21.42 -2.12
C GLU A 289 -11.24 -21.21 -2.90
N ARG A 290 -11.57 -22.12 -3.82
CA ARG A 290 -12.85 -22.09 -4.55
C ARG A 290 -14.03 -22.16 -3.59
N ASP A 291 -14.02 -23.13 -2.69
CA ASP A 291 -15.12 -23.35 -1.75
C ASP A 291 -15.25 -22.14 -0.80
N GLN A 292 -14.14 -21.60 -0.32
CA GLN A 292 -14.12 -20.36 0.48
C GLN A 292 -14.75 -19.17 -0.26
N VAL A 293 -14.46 -18.99 -1.57
CA VAL A 293 -15.07 -17.93 -2.38
C VAL A 293 -16.58 -18.12 -2.47
N VAL A 294 -17.02 -19.35 -2.78
CA VAL A 294 -18.44 -19.67 -2.92
C VAL A 294 -19.18 -19.47 -1.60
N ASP A 295 -18.65 -20.00 -0.50
CA ASP A 295 -19.27 -19.87 0.82
C ASP A 295 -19.34 -18.40 1.25
N THR A 296 -18.29 -17.63 1.02
CA THR A 296 -18.25 -16.21 1.41
C THR A 296 -19.25 -15.38 0.60
N PHE A 297 -19.21 -15.47 -0.73
CA PHE A 297 -20.01 -14.59 -1.58
C PHE A 297 -21.45 -15.06 -1.72
N SER A 298 -21.69 -16.35 -1.94
CA SER A 298 -23.04 -16.86 -2.17
C SER A 298 -23.79 -17.15 -0.87
N VAL A 299 -23.13 -17.71 0.16
CA VAL A 299 -23.80 -18.15 1.40
C VAL A 299 -23.79 -17.07 2.47
N HIS A 300 -22.65 -16.41 2.72
CA HIS A 300 -22.57 -15.40 3.77
C HIS A 300 -23.05 -14.02 3.30
N LEU A 301 -22.56 -13.56 2.14
CA LEU A 301 -22.88 -12.22 1.62
C LEU A 301 -24.11 -12.18 0.71
N HIS A 302 -24.60 -13.34 0.25
CA HIS A 302 -25.78 -13.46 -0.63
C HIS A 302 -25.67 -12.65 -1.94
N ILE A 303 -24.45 -12.53 -2.47
CA ILE A 303 -24.14 -11.84 -3.73
C ILE A 303 -24.23 -12.84 -4.90
N PRO A 304 -24.90 -12.49 -6.01
CA PRO A 304 -24.95 -13.31 -7.21
C PRO A 304 -23.55 -13.63 -7.74
N LEU A 305 -23.20 -14.93 -7.70
CA LEU A 305 -21.90 -15.43 -8.12
C LEU A 305 -22.05 -16.51 -9.18
N VAL A 306 -21.42 -16.31 -10.32
CA VAL A 306 -21.17 -17.35 -11.32
C VAL A 306 -19.80 -17.94 -11.10
N VAL A 307 -19.75 -19.25 -10.89
CA VAL A 307 -18.50 -20.01 -10.76
C VAL A 307 -18.23 -20.74 -12.07
N VAL A 308 -17.14 -20.38 -12.74
CA VAL A 308 -16.71 -21.02 -13.99
C VAL A 308 -15.58 -21.98 -13.69
N ASP A 309 -15.81 -23.28 -13.93
CA ASP A 309 -14.76 -24.30 -13.83
C ASP A 309 -13.98 -24.37 -15.15
N ALA A 310 -12.80 -23.75 -15.18
CA ALA A 310 -11.94 -23.71 -16.36
C ALA A 310 -10.66 -24.53 -16.20
N ARG A 311 -10.57 -25.38 -15.17
CA ARG A 311 -9.32 -26.06 -14.77
C ARG A 311 -8.67 -26.82 -15.92
N GLU A 312 -9.44 -27.68 -16.60
CA GLU A 312 -8.92 -28.48 -17.72
C GLU A 312 -8.41 -27.61 -18.87
N ARG A 313 -9.11 -26.51 -19.16
CA ARG A 313 -8.77 -25.56 -20.23
C ARG A 313 -7.44 -24.86 -19.94
N PHE A 314 -7.25 -24.37 -18.73
CA PHE A 314 -5.99 -23.73 -18.32
C PHE A 314 -4.83 -24.73 -18.29
N LEU A 315 -5.03 -25.92 -17.73
CA LEU A 315 -3.98 -26.96 -17.66
C LEU A 315 -3.56 -27.44 -19.05
N ALA A 316 -4.51 -27.59 -19.98
CA ALA A 316 -4.20 -27.95 -21.37
C ALA A 316 -3.33 -26.89 -22.05
N ARG A 317 -3.59 -25.60 -21.79
CA ARG A 317 -2.83 -24.47 -22.36
C ARG A 317 -1.45 -24.30 -21.71
N LEU A 318 -1.31 -24.67 -20.45
CA LEU A 318 -0.05 -24.66 -19.69
C LEU A 318 0.81 -25.90 -19.91
N ALA A 319 0.30 -26.92 -20.61
CA ALA A 319 1.00 -28.17 -20.84
C ALA A 319 2.37 -27.91 -21.50
N ASN A 320 3.43 -28.41 -20.86
CA ASN A 320 4.84 -28.27 -21.28
C ASN A 320 5.37 -26.82 -21.34
N VAL A 321 4.66 -25.85 -20.76
CA VAL A 321 5.12 -24.46 -20.66
C VAL A 321 6.01 -24.32 -19.42
N ILE A 322 7.28 -23.99 -19.65
CA ILE A 322 8.29 -23.80 -18.60
C ILE A 322 8.60 -22.32 -18.39
N ASP A 323 8.62 -21.54 -19.47
CA ASP A 323 8.96 -20.12 -19.43
C ASP A 323 7.93 -19.32 -18.59
N PRO A 324 8.37 -18.60 -17.55
CA PRO A 324 7.45 -17.95 -16.61
C PRO A 324 6.65 -16.80 -17.25
N GLU A 325 7.27 -16.03 -18.14
CA GLU A 325 6.58 -14.97 -18.88
C GLU A 325 5.51 -15.54 -19.82
N GLN A 326 5.81 -16.67 -20.48
CA GLN A 326 4.84 -17.39 -21.29
C GLN A 326 3.69 -17.94 -20.44
N LYS A 327 3.94 -18.50 -19.25
CA LYS A 327 2.87 -18.92 -18.31
C LYS A 327 1.95 -17.73 -17.98
N ARG A 328 2.54 -16.59 -17.61
CA ARG A 328 1.81 -15.35 -17.29
C ARG A 328 0.91 -14.90 -18.44
N ARG A 329 1.47 -14.85 -19.65
CA ARG A 329 0.74 -14.45 -20.86
C ARG A 329 -0.42 -15.40 -21.17
N ILE A 330 -0.17 -16.71 -21.13
CA ILE A 330 -1.20 -17.72 -21.40
C ILE A 330 -2.33 -17.63 -20.39
N ILE A 331 -2.03 -17.53 -19.10
CA ILE A 331 -3.05 -17.43 -18.05
C ILE A 331 -3.86 -16.14 -18.19
N GLY A 332 -3.19 -15.00 -18.43
CA GLY A 332 -3.87 -13.72 -18.63
C GLY A 332 -4.81 -13.75 -19.83
N GLU A 333 -4.33 -14.23 -20.99
CA GLU A 333 -5.14 -14.34 -22.21
C GLU A 333 -6.32 -15.29 -22.03
N GLU A 334 -6.09 -16.47 -21.44
CA GLU A 334 -7.14 -17.46 -21.25
C GLU A 334 -8.20 -16.99 -20.25
N PHE A 335 -7.79 -16.26 -19.21
CA PHE A 335 -8.72 -15.65 -18.25
C PHE A 335 -9.64 -14.64 -18.92
N ILE A 336 -9.10 -13.77 -19.78
CA ILE A 336 -9.90 -12.80 -20.52
C ILE A 336 -10.90 -13.51 -21.43
N ARG A 337 -10.47 -14.52 -22.20
CA ARG A 337 -11.37 -15.29 -23.09
C ARG A 337 -12.52 -15.94 -22.33
N VAL A 338 -12.22 -16.60 -21.21
CA VAL A 338 -13.25 -17.24 -20.36
C VAL A 338 -14.21 -16.20 -19.79
N PHE A 339 -13.69 -15.04 -19.39
CA PHE A 339 -14.51 -13.95 -18.86
C PHE A 339 -15.42 -13.33 -19.94
N GLU A 340 -14.92 -13.13 -21.16
CA GLU A 340 -15.71 -12.63 -22.30
C GLU A 340 -16.82 -13.60 -22.70
N GLU A 341 -16.50 -14.90 -22.78
CA GLU A 341 -17.49 -15.95 -23.07
C GLU A 341 -18.60 -15.94 -22.02
N GLU A 342 -18.26 -15.79 -20.74
CA GLU A 342 -19.23 -15.76 -19.66
C GLU A 342 -20.04 -14.46 -19.64
N ALA A 343 -19.41 -13.31 -19.93
CA ALA A 343 -20.09 -12.04 -20.07
C ALA A 343 -21.14 -12.10 -21.20
N GLY A 344 -20.78 -12.63 -22.37
CA GLY A 344 -21.71 -12.80 -23.50
C GLY A 344 -22.88 -13.72 -23.14
N ARG A 345 -22.62 -14.83 -22.44
CA ARG A 345 -23.67 -15.74 -21.95
C ARG A 345 -24.64 -15.05 -20.98
N LEU A 346 -24.13 -14.18 -20.10
CA LEU A 346 -24.94 -13.39 -19.17
C LEU A 346 -25.74 -12.29 -19.86
N GLU A 347 -25.24 -11.75 -20.97
CA GLU A 347 -25.97 -10.80 -21.81
C GLU A 347 -27.15 -11.46 -22.52
N GLU A 348 -26.94 -12.66 -23.07
CA GLU A 348 -28.01 -13.45 -23.72
C GLU A 348 -29.14 -13.81 -22.74
N GLN A 349 -28.82 -14.05 -21.47
CA GLN A 349 -29.79 -14.46 -20.45
C GLN A 349 -30.53 -13.29 -19.78
N GLY A 350 -29.84 -12.17 -19.55
CA GLY A 350 -30.33 -11.10 -18.68
C GLY A 350 -30.35 -9.70 -19.30
N GLY A 351 -30.05 -9.58 -20.60
CA GLY A 351 -29.92 -8.30 -21.30
C GLY A 351 -28.51 -7.70 -21.22
N PRO A 352 -28.26 -6.56 -21.89
CA PRO A 352 -26.90 -6.02 -22.06
C PRO A 352 -26.22 -5.69 -20.73
N ILE A 353 -24.90 -5.90 -20.68
CA ILE A 353 -24.04 -5.48 -19.57
C ILE A 353 -23.28 -4.24 -20.03
N THR A 354 -23.38 -3.14 -19.29
CA THR A 354 -22.73 -1.89 -19.68
C THR A 354 -21.42 -1.66 -18.91
N PHE A 355 -21.32 -2.17 -17.69
CA PHE A 355 -20.23 -1.83 -16.79
C PHE A 355 -19.40 -3.02 -16.34
N LEU A 356 -18.07 -2.83 -16.26
CA LEU A 356 -17.12 -3.72 -15.62
C LEU A 356 -16.58 -3.08 -14.34
N ALA A 357 -16.75 -3.76 -13.20
CA ALA A 357 -16.17 -3.34 -11.93
C ALA A 357 -14.76 -3.88 -11.73
N GLN A 358 -13.81 -3.02 -11.34
CA GLN A 358 -12.42 -3.37 -11.09
C GLN A 358 -11.92 -2.86 -9.74
N GLY A 359 -11.09 -3.65 -9.06
CA GLY A 359 -10.48 -3.30 -7.77
C GLY A 359 -9.21 -2.44 -7.87
N THR A 360 -9.10 -1.55 -8.86
CA THR A 360 -7.93 -0.68 -9.07
C THR A 360 -7.72 0.24 -7.87
N LEU A 361 -6.49 0.31 -7.33
CA LEU A 361 -6.16 1.12 -6.15
C LEU A 361 -5.48 2.46 -6.51
N TYR A 362 -5.40 3.38 -5.55
CA TYR A 362 -4.75 4.68 -5.73
C TYR A 362 -3.27 4.62 -6.17
N PRO A 363 -2.43 3.69 -5.65
CA PRO A 363 -1.07 3.53 -6.14
C PRO A 363 -1.00 3.21 -7.64
N ASP A 364 -1.93 2.40 -8.15
CA ASP A 364 -1.96 1.97 -9.56
C ASP A 364 -2.22 3.16 -10.51
N VAL A 365 -3.11 4.05 -10.10
CA VAL A 365 -3.52 5.26 -10.85
C VAL A 365 -2.39 6.28 -10.92
N ILE A 366 -1.69 6.49 -9.80
CA ILE A 366 -0.57 7.43 -9.81
C ILE A 366 0.57 6.87 -10.65
N GLU A 367 0.84 5.56 -10.60
CA GLU A 367 1.85 4.93 -11.47
C GLU A 367 1.50 5.13 -12.94
N SER A 368 0.25 4.91 -13.36
CA SER A 368 -0.17 5.17 -14.73
C SER A 368 -0.05 6.64 -15.15
N THR A 369 -0.30 7.59 -14.23
CA THR A 369 -0.20 9.03 -14.53
C THR A 369 1.25 9.54 -14.52
N SER A 370 2.10 8.98 -13.66
CA SER A 370 3.52 9.35 -13.55
C SER A 370 4.34 8.93 -14.77
N HIS A 371 3.85 7.96 -15.55
CA HIS A 371 4.41 7.60 -16.85
C HIS A 371 4.24 8.70 -17.92
N ASP A 372 3.24 9.59 -17.79
CA ASP A 372 3.06 10.73 -18.71
C ASP A 372 3.98 11.91 -18.37
N THR A 373 4.56 11.96 -17.17
CA THR A 373 5.45 13.06 -16.72
C THR A 373 6.92 12.68 -16.54
N ALA A 374 7.29 11.39 -16.65
CA ALA A 374 8.67 10.92 -16.47
C ALA A 374 9.23 10.29 -17.75
N SER A 375 9.82 11.10 -18.63
CA SER A 375 10.49 10.68 -19.87
C SER A 375 11.81 9.91 -19.68
N THR A 376 12.06 9.30 -18.52
CA THR A 376 13.37 8.69 -18.17
C THR A 376 13.31 7.40 -17.35
N ALA A 377 12.13 6.77 -17.17
CA ALA A 377 12.05 5.43 -16.59
C ALA A 377 12.01 4.35 -17.67
N THR A 378 13.12 3.63 -17.84
CA THR A 378 13.25 2.45 -18.71
C THR A 378 12.10 1.47 -18.45
N ARG A 379 11.40 1.02 -19.51
CA ARG A 379 10.27 0.08 -19.54
C ARG A 379 10.61 -1.26 -18.87
N ILE A 380 10.62 -1.29 -17.54
CA ILE A 380 10.83 -2.50 -16.73
C ILE A 380 9.63 -2.63 -15.81
N LYS A 381 8.54 -3.16 -16.37
CA LYS A 381 7.47 -3.96 -15.74
C LYS A 381 6.25 -3.94 -16.67
N THR A 382 5.97 -5.09 -17.26
CA THR A 382 4.71 -5.39 -17.95
C THR A 382 3.56 -5.28 -16.96
N HIS A 383 2.48 -4.61 -17.37
CA HIS A 383 1.37 -4.16 -16.55
C HIS A 383 0.80 -5.24 -15.62
N HIS A 384 0.97 -5.07 -14.31
CA HIS A 384 0.36 -5.92 -13.28
C HIS A 384 -0.73 -5.16 -12.54
N ASN A 385 -1.91 -5.17 -13.14
CA ASN A 385 -3.23 -5.23 -12.51
C ASN A 385 -4.25 -5.13 -13.65
N VAL A 386 -4.68 -6.28 -14.21
CA VAL A 386 -5.70 -6.41 -15.28
C VAL A 386 -5.62 -5.31 -16.36
N GLY A 387 -4.40 -4.88 -16.72
CA GLY A 387 -4.14 -3.81 -17.69
C GLY A 387 -4.04 -4.34 -19.12
N GLY A 388 -4.88 -5.33 -19.43
CA GLY A 388 -4.91 -6.03 -20.71
C GLY A 388 -6.33 -6.30 -21.17
N LEU A 389 -7.28 -5.43 -20.81
CA LEU A 389 -8.59 -5.45 -21.44
C LEU A 389 -8.35 -5.17 -22.93
N PRO A 390 -8.88 -6.01 -23.85
CA PRO A 390 -8.70 -5.80 -25.29
C PRO A 390 -9.15 -4.39 -25.69
N GLU A 391 -8.48 -3.77 -26.67
CA GLU A 391 -8.89 -2.47 -27.23
C GLU A 391 -10.35 -2.49 -27.75
N ASP A 392 -10.87 -3.69 -27.99
CA ASP A 392 -12.19 -3.96 -28.55
C ASP A 392 -13.30 -4.08 -27.49
N MET A 393 -13.00 -3.91 -26.19
CA MET A 393 -13.97 -4.13 -25.12
C MET A 393 -14.96 -2.96 -25.00
N SER A 394 -16.27 -3.24 -25.13
CA SER A 394 -17.35 -2.25 -25.15
C SER A 394 -17.82 -1.76 -23.77
N LEU A 395 -17.32 -2.34 -22.67
CA LEU A 395 -17.78 -2.06 -21.30
C LEU A 395 -17.15 -0.79 -20.72
N LYS A 396 -17.95 -0.02 -19.97
CA LYS A 396 -17.50 1.14 -19.19
C LYS A 396 -16.94 0.69 -17.84
N LEU A 397 -15.88 1.34 -17.34
CA LEU A 397 -15.24 0.96 -16.08
C LEU A 397 -15.91 1.58 -14.85
N VAL A 398 -16.03 0.80 -13.78
CA VAL A 398 -16.38 1.24 -12.43
C VAL A 398 -15.23 0.86 -11.50
N GLU A 399 -14.50 1.86 -11.00
CA GLU A 399 -13.28 1.67 -10.21
C GLU A 399 -13.46 2.24 -8.79
N PRO A 400 -14.21 1.55 -7.91
CA PRO A 400 -14.62 2.11 -6.61
C PRO A 400 -13.46 2.33 -5.63
N LEU A 401 -12.33 1.64 -5.85
CA LEU A 401 -11.17 1.72 -4.96
C LEU A 401 -10.08 2.68 -5.46
N ARG A 402 -10.34 3.38 -6.59
CA ARG A 402 -9.35 4.18 -7.31
C ARG A 402 -8.66 5.23 -6.45
N LEU A 403 -9.33 5.73 -5.42
CA LEU A 403 -8.80 6.74 -4.52
C LEU A 403 -8.38 6.19 -3.16
N LEU A 404 -8.25 4.88 -2.98
CA LEU A 404 -7.99 4.25 -1.69
C LEU A 404 -6.64 3.53 -1.62
N PHE A 405 -6.04 3.54 -0.43
CA PHE A 405 -4.90 2.71 -0.06
C PHE A 405 -5.34 1.34 0.48
N LYS A 406 -4.40 0.39 0.50
CA LYS A 406 -4.66 -1.02 0.86
C LYS A 406 -5.18 -1.21 2.29
N ASP A 407 -4.72 -0.40 3.22
CA ASP A 407 -5.21 -0.37 4.60
C ASP A 407 -6.65 0.14 4.69
N GLU A 408 -6.99 1.21 3.96
CA GLU A 408 -8.36 1.74 3.87
C GLU A 408 -9.32 0.70 3.26
N VAL A 409 -8.89 -0.01 2.21
CA VAL A 409 -9.66 -1.10 1.61
C VAL A 409 -9.96 -2.21 2.62
N ARG A 410 -9.02 -2.53 3.50
CA ARG A 410 -9.22 -3.53 4.57
C ARG A 410 -10.22 -3.06 5.63
N GLU A 411 -10.13 -1.80 6.04
CA GLU A 411 -11.08 -1.21 6.98
C GLU A 411 -12.49 -1.18 6.39
N ILE A 412 -12.63 -0.79 5.13
CA ILE A 412 -13.90 -0.80 4.39
C ILE A 412 -14.45 -2.22 4.24
N GLY A 413 -13.60 -3.19 3.87
CA GLY A 413 -14.02 -4.59 3.79
C GLY A 413 -14.57 -5.10 5.12
N SER A 414 -13.91 -4.77 6.23
CA SER A 414 -14.38 -5.13 7.57
C SER A 414 -15.72 -4.46 7.91
N ALA A 415 -15.89 -3.18 7.55
CA ALA A 415 -17.13 -2.44 7.75
C ALA A 415 -18.31 -2.97 6.91
N LEU A 416 -18.03 -3.52 5.71
CA LEU A 416 -19.00 -4.17 4.82
C LEU A 416 -19.27 -5.64 5.18
N GLY A 417 -18.73 -6.14 6.31
CA GLY A 417 -18.98 -7.50 6.80
C GLY A 417 -18.13 -8.59 6.15
N LEU A 418 -17.05 -8.24 5.43
CA LEU A 418 -16.10 -9.21 4.90
C LEU A 418 -15.38 -9.92 6.07
N PRO A 419 -15.28 -11.27 6.06
CA PRO A 419 -14.62 -11.99 7.15
C PRO A 419 -13.15 -11.59 7.33
N GLU A 420 -12.67 -11.64 8.58
CA GLU A 420 -11.30 -11.23 8.93
C GLU A 420 -10.23 -11.99 8.14
N GLU A 421 -10.46 -13.27 7.86
CA GLU A 421 -9.57 -14.13 7.07
C GLU A 421 -9.39 -13.67 5.63
N TRP A 422 -10.39 -12.98 5.07
CA TRP A 422 -10.36 -12.36 3.75
C TRP A 422 -9.68 -11.01 3.76
N VAL A 423 -10.05 -10.15 4.72
CA VAL A 423 -9.49 -8.80 4.89
C VAL A 423 -7.96 -8.86 5.01
N TRP A 424 -7.46 -9.78 5.85
CA TRP A 424 -6.03 -9.89 6.14
C TRP A 424 -5.30 -10.92 5.27
N ARG A 425 -5.97 -11.49 4.27
CA ARG A 425 -5.38 -12.51 3.39
C ARG A 425 -4.10 -11.98 2.73
N HIS A 426 -3.05 -12.80 2.77
CA HIS A 426 -1.82 -12.51 2.04
C HIS A 426 -2.09 -12.42 0.54
N PRO A 427 -1.50 -11.44 -0.18
CA PRO A 427 -1.65 -11.32 -1.62
C PRO A 427 -1.38 -12.64 -2.35
N PHE A 428 -2.16 -12.89 -3.39
CA PHE A 428 -2.00 -14.03 -4.27
C PHE A 428 -1.79 -13.54 -5.70
N PRO A 429 -0.74 -14.00 -6.40
CA PRO A 429 -0.49 -13.56 -7.76
C PRO A 429 -1.62 -14.01 -8.70
N GLY A 430 -1.91 -13.22 -9.75
CA GLY A 430 -2.93 -13.57 -10.75
C GLY A 430 -2.73 -14.95 -11.39
N PRO A 431 -1.50 -15.33 -11.81
CA PRO A 431 -1.18 -16.69 -12.25
C PRO A 431 -1.32 -17.79 -11.19
N GLY A 432 -1.55 -17.42 -9.93
CA GLY A 432 -1.68 -18.32 -8.80
C GLY A 432 -0.45 -19.19 -8.59
N LEU A 433 -0.70 -20.48 -8.33
CA LEU A 433 0.33 -21.49 -8.09
C LEU A 433 1.19 -21.78 -9.32
N ALA A 434 0.80 -21.37 -10.53
CA ALA A 434 1.58 -21.63 -11.74
C ALA A 434 2.97 -20.96 -11.71
N ILE A 435 3.10 -19.84 -11.00
CA ILE A 435 4.37 -19.13 -10.76
C ILE A 435 5.01 -19.46 -9.40
N ARG A 436 4.53 -20.52 -8.76
CA ARG A 436 5.14 -21.11 -7.55
C ARG A 436 5.58 -22.55 -7.82
N ILE A 437 5.46 -23.00 -9.06
CA ILE A 437 5.95 -24.27 -9.57
C ILE A 437 7.01 -23.93 -10.61
N ILE A 438 8.27 -24.04 -10.23
CA ILE A 438 9.36 -23.86 -11.18
C ILE A 438 9.31 -25.03 -12.18
N GLY A 439 9.32 -24.71 -13.47
CA GLY A 439 9.14 -25.69 -14.55
C GLY A 439 7.69 -25.85 -15.01
N ALA A 440 7.40 -27.00 -15.63
CA ALA A 440 6.07 -27.30 -16.15
C ALA A 440 5.02 -27.43 -15.03
N VAL A 441 3.78 -27.07 -15.35
CA VAL A 441 2.62 -27.12 -14.45
C VAL A 441 1.71 -28.26 -14.87
N ASP A 442 1.34 -29.13 -13.93
CA ASP A 442 0.37 -30.22 -14.11
C ASP A 442 -0.41 -30.43 -12.80
N GLU A 443 -1.48 -31.23 -12.85
CA GLU A 443 -2.36 -31.45 -11.69
C GLU A 443 -1.63 -32.13 -10.53
N GLN A 444 -0.67 -33.03 -10.78
CA GLN A 444 0.06 -33.72 -9.72
C GLN A 444 0.98 -32.75 -8.96
N ARG A 445 1.67 -31.87 -9.69
CA ARG A 445 2.54 -30.83 -9.13
C ARG A 445 1.71 -29.78 -8.37
N LEU A 446 0.55 -29.40 -8.91
CA LEU A 446 -0.39 -28.51 -8.24
C LEU A 446 -0.93 -29.12 -6.94
N ALA A 447 -1.34 -30.39 -6.95
CA ALA A 447 -1.80 -31.09 -5.75
C ALA A 447 -0.70 -31.14 -4.67
N THR A 448 0.54 -31.46 -5.07
CA THR A 448 1.71 -31.47 -4.17
C THR A 448 1.93 -30.09 -3.54
N LEU A 449 1.92 -29.03 -4.37
CA LEU A 449 2.16 -27.68 -3.90
C LEU A 449 1.03 -27.15 -3.02
N ARG A 450 -0.24 -27.43 -3.35
CA ARG A 450 -1.41 -27.06 -2.54
C ARG A 450 -1.32 -27.64 -1.12
N ALA A 451 -0.94 -28.91 -1.01
CA ALA A 451 -0.78 -29.56 0.29
C ALA A 451 0.35 -28.94 1.10
N ALA A 452 1.50 -28.68 0.47
CA ALA A 452 2.63 -28.02 1.14
C ALA A 452 2.31 -26.57 1.56
N ASP A 453 1.68 -25.78 0.69
CA ASP A 453 1.30 -24.39 0.95
C ASP A 453 0.28 -24.29 2.10
N ALA A 454 -0.72 -25.20 2.13
CA ALA A 454 -1.68 -25.27 3.23
C ALA A 454 -0.97 -25.45 4.60
N ILE A 455 -0.02 -26.37 4.69
CA ILE A 455 0.76 -26.61 5.91
C ILE A 455 1.57 -25.37 6.32
N VAL A 456 2.22 -24.70 5.35
CA VAL A 456 2.96 -23.46 5.62
C VAL A 456 2.03 -22.42 6.25
N ILE A 457 0.87 -22.16 5.63
CA ILE A 457 -0.08 -21.15 6.13
C ILE A 457 -0.64 -21.55 7.50
N GLU A 458 -1.00 -22.81 7.71
CA GLU A 458 -1.50 -23.30 9.00
C GLU A 458 -0.50 -23.09 10.14
N GLU A 459 0.76 -23.45 9.95
CA GLU A 459 1.78 -23.30 11.00
C GLU A 459 2.14 -21.84 11.26
N ILE A 460 2.12 -20.99 10.22
CA ILE A 460 2.29 -19.54 10.36
C ILE A 460 1.13 -18.93 11.17
N ARG A 461 -0.11 -19.35 10.90
CA ARG A 461 -1.27 -18.92 11.69
C ARG A 461 -1.20 -19.42 13.12
N ARG A 462 -0.84 -20.69 13.33
CA ARG A 462 -0.65 -21.29 14.66
C ARG A 462 0.42 -20.55 15.48
N ALA A 463 1.46 -20.05 14.82
CA ALA A 463 2.50 -19.24 15.46
C ALA A 463 2.07 -17.79 15.79
N GLY A 464 0.89 -17.34 15.34
CA GLY A 464 0.38 -16.00 15.58
C GLY A 464 1.00 -14.91 14.71
N ILE A 465 1.98 -15.24 13.85
CA ILE A 465 2.76 -14.26 13.09
C ILE A 465 2.17 -13.93 11.71
N TYR A 466 1.02 -14.50 11.33
CA TYR A 466 0.43 -14.32 10.00
C TYR A 466 0.25 -12.84 9.60
N ARG A 467 -0.17 -11.99 10.55
CA ARG A 467 -0.38 -10.54 10.33
C ARG A 467 0.90 -9.73 10.25
N GLU A 468 1.99 -10.23 10.83
CA GLU A 468 3.29 -9.57 10.83
C GLU A 468 4.01 -9.77 9.48
N LEU A 469 3.64 -10.82 8.75
CA LEU A 469 4.19 -11.14 7.44
C LEU A 469 3.41 -10.42 6.34
N GLY A 470 4.13 -9.88 5.36
CA GLY A 470 3.51 -9.37 4.13
C GLY A 470 3.01 -10.51 3.25
N GLN A 471 3.78 -11.61 3.18
CA GLN A 471 3.41 -12.81 2.43
C GLN A 471 4.18 -14.02 2.97
N ALA A 472 3.55 -15.20 3.00
CA ALA A 472 4.19 -16.49 3.23
C ALA A 472 3.58 -17.55 2.30
N PHE A 473 4.40 -18.45 1.75
CA PHE A 473 3.95 -19.51 0.84
C PHE A 473 5.01 -20.60 0.62
N ALA A 474 4.58 -21.71 0.02
CA ALA A 474 5.46 -22.75 -0.50
C ALA A 474 5.75 -22.55 -1.99
N VAL A 475 6.92 -23.04 -2.44
CA VAL A 475 7.35 -23.10 -3.84
C VAL A 475 7.82 -24.53 -4.14
N LEU A 476 7.34 -25.11 -5.24
CA LEU A 476 7.78 -26.42 -5.72
C LEU A 476 8.94 -26.26 -6.69
N THR A 477 10.11 -26.78 -6.32
CA THR A 477 11.31 -26.71 -7.15
C THR A 477 11.33 -27.83 -8.20
N PRO A 478 12.17 -27.76 -9.25
CA PRO A 478 12.32 -28.84 -10.22
C PRO A 478 13.30 -29.92 -9.73
N LEU A 479 13.82 -29.79 -8.50
CA LEU A 479 14.85 -30.66 -7.96
C LEU A 479 14.24 -31.82 -7.19
N GLN A 480 14.85 -32.99 -7.37
CA GLN A 480 14.64 -34.13 -6.49
C GLN A 480 15.85 -34.31 -5.58
N SER A 481 15.61 -34.82 -4.38
CA SER A 481 16.66 -35.07 -3.41
C SER A 481 16.57 -36.48 -2.83
N VAL A 482 17.71 -37.00 -2.39
CA VAL A 482 17.75 -38.25 -1.64
C VAL A 482 17.26 -38.01 -0.22
N GLY A 483 16.41 -38.91 0.25
CA GLY A 483 15.96 -39.00 1.64
C GLY A 483 15.93 -40.45 2.13
N VAL A 484 15.70 -40.61 3.42
CA VAL A 484 15.42 -41.90 4.05
C VAL A 484 14.08 -41.78 4.76
N MET A 485 13.10 -42.58 4.36
CA MET A 485 11.74 -42.57 4.90
C MET A 485 11.29 -44.02 5.09
N GLY A 486 10.90 -44.37 6.32
CA GLY A 486 10.48 -45.74 6.66
C GLY A 486 11.55 -46.80 6.35
N ASP A 487 12.82 -46.51 6.64
CA ASP A 487 14.00 -47.34 6.35
C ASP A 487 14.32 -47.58 4.86
N TYR A 488 13.59 -46.94 3.94
CA TYR A 488 13.88 -46.99 2.49
C TYR A 488 14.48 -45.69 1.98
N ARG A 489 15.33 -45.82 0.96
CA ARG A 489 15.86 -44.67 0.22
C ARG A 489 14.77 -44.10 -0.70
N THR A 490 14.52 -42.80 -0.59
CA THR A 490 13.56 -42.08 -1.44
C THR A 490 14.26 -41.06 -2.33
N TYR A 491 13.67 -40.79 -3.48
CA TYR A 491 14.01 -39.66 -4.36
C TYR A 491 12.72 -38.86 -4.57
N ALA A 492 12.64 -37.69 -3.95
CA ALA A 492 11.40 -36.92 -3.90
C ALA A 492 11.67 -35.42 -4.03
N ASN A 493 10.62 -34.64 -4.25
CA ASN A 493 10.70 -33.21 -4.53
C ASN A 493 11.24 -32.41 -3.34
N VAL A 494 11.84 -31.26 -3.66
CA VAL A 494 12.22 -30.23 -2.69
C VAL A 494 11.21 -29.09 -2.71
N ILE A 495 10.68 -28.74 -1.52
CA ILE A 495 9.85 -27.55 -1.32
C ILE A 495 10.71 -26.43 -0.73
N ALA A 496 10.60 -25.23 -1.29
CA ALA A 496 11.12 -24.02 -0.68
C ALA A 496 9.98 -23.27 0.04
N VAL A 497 10.22 -22.85 1.28
CA VAL A 497 9.32 -21.97 2.01
C VAL A 497 9.81 -20.53 1.81
N ARG A 498 8.90 -19.65 1.43
CA ARG A 498 9.18 -18.22 1.26
C ARG A 498 8.28 -17.44 2.22
N ALA A 499 8.88 -16.56 3.01
CA ALA A 499 8.14 -15.64 3.87
C ALA A 499 8.87 -14.31 3.97
N VAL A 500 8.14 -13.20 3.82
CA VAL A 500 8.69 -11.85 3.76
C VAL A 500 7.94 -10.88 4.65
N THR A 501 8.67 -9.88 5.13
CA THR A 501 8.15 -8.67 5.79
C THR A 501 8.35 -7.48 4.86
N THR A 502 7.33 -6.64 4.71
CA THR A 502 7.37 -5.49 3.80
C THR A 502 6.30 -4.46 4.16
N GLY A 503 6.60 -3.18 3.92
CA GLY A 503 5.64 -2.08 4.05
C GLY A 503 4.97 -1.68 2.72
N ASP A 504 5.59 -1.98 1.58
CA ASP A 504 5.20 -1.47 0.25
C ASP A 504 5.31 -2.49 -0.90
N PHE A 505 5.78 -3.71 -0.63
CA PHE A 505 6.13 -4.75 -1.61
C PHE A 505 7.16 -4.35 -2.69
N MET A 506 7.69 -3.12 -2.68
CA MET A 506 8.80 -2.68 -3.53
C MET A 506 10.13 -3.17 -2.97
N THR A 507 10.29 -3.05 -1.65
CA THR A 507 11.37 -3.67 -0.88
C THR A 507 10.78 -4.70 0.07
N ALA A 508 11.47 -5.82 0.27
CA ALA A 508 11.01 -6.84 1.20
C ALA A 508 12.20 -7.56 1.81
N ASP A 509 12.12 -7.83 3.10
CA ASP A 509 13.13 -8.61 3.80
C ASP A 509 12.58 -9.98 4.16
N TRP A 510 13.44 -10.99 4.20
CA TRP A 510 13.01 -12.33 4.60
C TRP A 510 12.61 -12.33 6.08
N ALA A 511 11.60 -13.13 6.42
CA ALA A 511 11.02 -13.14 7.75
C ALA A 511 11.83 -13.98 8.75
N ARG A 512 12.08 -13.46 9.95
CA ARG A 512 12.85 -14.17 10.99
C ARG A 512 11.93 -15.11 11.77
N ILE A 513 11.41 -16.11 11.08
CA ILE A 513 10.54 -17.13 11.69
C ILE A 513 11.37 -17.96 12.68
N SER A 514 10.80 -18.25 13.85
CA SER A 514 11.51 -19.02 14.87
C SER A 514 11.92 -20.40 14.36
N PRO A 515 13.10 -20.92 14.75
CA PRO A 515 13.56 -22.25 14.37
C PRO A 515 12.54 -23.35 14.67
N ASP A 516 11.80 -23.24 15.78
CA ASP A 516 10.76 -24.20 16.15
C ASP A 516 9.59 -24.23 15.16
N THR A 517 9.18 -23.06 14.67
CA THR A 517 8.10 -22.95 13.68
C THR A 517 8.55 -23.49 12.33
N LEU A 518 9.76 -23.16 11.90
CA LEU A 518 10.36 -23.74 10.69
C LEU A 518 10.52 -25.26 10.79
N GLY A 519 10.91 -25.77 11.97
CA GLY A 519 11.01 -27.19 12.26
C GLY A 519 9.67 -27.91 12.13
N ARG A 520 8.57 -27.33 12.67
CA ARG A 520 7.23 -27.88 12.51
C ARG A 520 6.77 -27.90 11.06
N ILE A 521 6.96 -26.79 10.32
CA ILE A 521 6.64 -26.71 8.89
C ILE A 521 7.36 -27.81 8.12
N SER A 522 8.68 -27.93 8.32
CA SER A 522 9.51 -28.94 7.66
C SER A 522 9.03 -30.36 7.95
N ASN A 523 8.82 -30.68 9.23
CA ASN A 523 8.39 -32.02 9.66
C ASN A 523 7.01 -32.38 9.11
N ARG A 524 6.05 -31.45 9.14
CA ARG A 524 4.70 -31.69 8.61
C ARG A 524 4.73 -31.90 7.10
N ILE A 525 5.41 -31.04 6.34
CA ILE A 525 5.52 -31.19 4.88
C ILE A 525 6.11 -32.55 4.51
N VAL A 526 7.20 -32.96 5.16
CA VAL A 526 7.90 -34.23 4.86
C VAL A 526 7.05 -35.46 5.22
N ASN A 527 6.22 -35.40 6.26
CA ASN A 527 5.42 -36.53 6.72
C ASN A 527 4.02 -36.60 6.10
N GLU A 528 3.44 -35.46 5.75
CA GLU A 528 2.04 -35.35 5.31
C GLU A 528 1.91 -35.18 3.78
N VAL A 529 2.93 -34.69 3.07
CA VAL A 529 2.86 -34.41 1.63
C VAL A 529 3.56 -35.52 0.83
N PRO A 530 2.81 -36.38 0.11
CA PRO A 530 3.41 -37.43 -0.71
C PRO A 530 4.36 -36.86 -1.76
N GLY A 531 5.53 -37.48 -1.91
CA GLY A 531 6.49 -37.09 -2.94
C GLY A 531 7.32 -35.85 -2.59
N VAL A 532 7.36 -35.42 -1.32
CA VAL A 532 8.29 -34.40 -0.81
C VAL A 532 9.15 -35.00 0.30
N ASN A 533 10.47 -34.82 0.26
CA ASN A 533 11.37 -35.33 1.31
C ASN A 533 12.39 -34.31 1.81
N ARG A 534 12.32 -33.07 1.33
CA ARG A 534 13.22 -32.00 1.73
C ARG A 534 12.53 -30.67 1.67
N VAL A 535 12.81 -29.86 2.67
CA VAL A 535 12.31 -28.49 2.78
C VAL A 535 13.49 -27.55 2.98
N VAL A 536 13.47 -26.41 2.30
CA VAL A 536 14.45 -25.32 2.45
C VAL A 536 13.71 -24.01 2.75
N TYR A 537 14.42 -23.02 3.27
CA TYR A 537 13.85 -21.69 3.57
C TYR A 537 14.62 -20.60 2.82
N ASP A 538 13.90 -19.73 2.11
CA ASP A 538 14.49 -18.63 1.36
C ASP A 538 14.79 -17.42 2.24
N ILE A 539 16.08 -17.21 2.49
CA ILE A 539 16.64 -16.11 3.29
C ILE A 539 17.14 -14.93 2.43
N THR A 540 16.71 -14.84 1.17
CA THR A 540 17.13 -13.77 0.25
C THR A 540 16.19 -12.57 0.35
N SER A 541 16.73 -11.36 0.50
CA SER A 541 15.95 -10.12 0.51
C SER A 541 15.65 -9.63 -0.92
N LYS A 542 14.65 -8.75 -1.05
CA LYS A 542 14.31 -8.02 -2.28
C LYS A 542 14.69 -6.55 -2.11
N PRO A 543 15.61 -6.01 -2.94
CA PRO A 543 16.53 -6.69 -3.87
C PRO A 543 17.64 -7.51 -3.15
N PRO A 544 18.37 -8.44 -3.83
CA PRO A 544 18.41 -8.66 -5.28
C PRO A 544 17.36 -9.64 -5.83
N ALA A 545 16.70 -10.43 -4.98
CA ALA A 545 15.67 -11.39 -5.42
C ALA A 545 14.31 -10.71 -5.62
N THR A 546 13.36 -11.46 -6.17
CA THR A 546 11.92 -11.15 -6.15
C THR A 546 11.23 -11.86 -4.99
N ILE A 547 9.92 -11.62 -4.82
CA ILE A 547 9.14 -12.35 -3.81
C ILE A 547 8.78 -13.74 -4.34
N GLU A 548 8.15 -13.81 -5.51
CA GLU A 548 7.81 -15.04 -6.22
C GLU A 548 9.05 -15.61 -6.95
N TRP A 549 9.05 -16.93 -7.22
CA TRP A 549 10.17 -17.70 -7.78
C TRP A 549 9.95 -18.15 -9.24
N GLU A 550 8.68 -18.28 -9.63
CA GLU A 550 8.09 -18.55 -10.98
C GLU A 550 8.23 -19.95 -11.60
#